data_AF-A0A060KPU7-F1
#
_entry.id   AF-A0A060KPU7-F1
#
_cell.length_a   1.000
_cell.length_b   1.000
_cell.length_c   1.000
_cell.angle_alpha   90.00
_cell.angle_beta   90.00
_cell.angle_gamma   90.00
#
_symmetry.space_group_name_H-M   'P 1'
#
loop_
_entity.id
_entity.type
_entity.pdbx_description
1 polymer ?
#
loop_
_entity_poly.entity_id
_entity_poly.type
_entity_poly.pdbx_seq_one_letter_code
_entity_poly.pdbx_strand_id
1 'polypeptide(L)'
;KYQKDEKNYKELELLRQVYYGGVQHEIRKDVWPFLLGHYKFGMSKKEMEQVDSAVAARYKRVLAEWKACEVAVRQRERDAQPATLTKFSSGSSIDSHVQRLIHRDSTISNDVFLSVDDLEPPKPPGTEDPR
;
A
#
# COMPACT_ATOMS: atom_id res chain seq x y z
N LYS A 1 -22.60 -23.45 39.19
CA LYS A 1 -21.77 -22.77 38.17
C LYS A 1 -22.48 -22.93 36.82
N TYR A 2 -22.45 -21.89 35.98
CA TYR A 2 -23.33 -21.68 34.81
C TYR A 2 -24.70 -21.09 35.15
N GLN A 3 -24.71 -19.79 35.48
CA GLN A 3 -25.83 -18.96 35.05
C GLN A 3 -25.79 -19.00 33.52
N LYS A 4 -26.70 -19.79 32.95
CA LYS A 4 -26.93 -19.87 31.52
C LYS A 4 -27.58 -18.54 31.13
N ASP A 5 -26.75 -17.54 30.86
CA ASP A 5 -27.20 -16.28 30.30
C ASP A 5 -27.99 -16.62 29.03
N GLU A 6 -29.29 -16.35 29.04
CA GLU A 6 -30.20 -16.65 27.93
C GLU A 6 -29.70 -16.06 26.61
N LYS A 7 -28.91 -14.98 26.70
CA LYS A 7 -28.20 -14.30 25.60
C LYS A 7 -27.09 -15.15 24.99
N ASN A 8 -26.30 -15.85 25.81
CA ASN A 8 -25.22 -16.73 25.36
C ASN A 8 -25.79 -17.96 24.63
N TYR A 9 -26.94 -18.48 25.09
CA TYR A 9 -27.62 -19.57 24.38
C TYR A 9 -28.12 -19.15 22.99
N LYS A 10 -28.68 -17.94 22.86
CA LYS A 10 -29.15 -17.40 21.56
C LYS A 10 -27.99 -17.17 20.58
N GLU A 11 -26.86 -16.69 21.08
CA GLU A 11 -25.63 -16.53 20.29
C GLU A 11 -25.10 -17.88 19.81
N LEU A 12 -25.04 -18.89 20.68
CA LEU A 12 -24.55 -20.22 20.32
C LEU A 12 -25.43 -20.92 19.27
N GLU A 13 -26.75 -20.79 19.39
CA GLU A 13 -27.68 -21.37 18.41
C GLU A 13 -27.58 -20.66 17.05
N LEU A 14 -27.39 -19.34 17.03
CA LEU A 14 -27.13 -18.60 15.79
C LEU A 14 -25.85 -19.10 15.12
N LEU A 15 -24.75 -19.21 15.87
CA LEU A 15 -23.47 -19.69 15.34
C LEU A 15 -23.59 -21.10 14.77
N ARG A 16 -24.35 -21.97 15.45
CA ARG A 16 -24.66 -23.32 14.96
C ARG A 16 -25.43 -23.27 13.63
N GLN A 17 -26.46 -22.44 13.53
CA GLN A 17 -27.23 -22.28 12.29
C GLN A 17 -26.37 -21.75 11.14
N VAL A 18 -25.52 -20.75 11.41
CA VAL A 18 -24.60 -20.19 10.42
C VAL A 18 -23.58 -21.23 9.96
N TYR A 19 -23.08 -22.07 10.86
CA TYR A 19 -22.11 -23.11 10.52
C TYR A 19 -22.66 -24.17 9.56
N TYR A 20 -23.87 -24.68 9.84
CA TYR A 20 -24.46 -25.74 9.02
C TYR A 20 -25.25 -25.21 7.80
N GLY A 21 -25.85 -24.03 7.90
CA GLY A 21 -26.74 -23.46 6.88
C GLY A 21 -26.21 -22.24 6.14
N GLY A 22 -25.09 -21.67 6.60
CA GLY A 22 -24.54 -20.43 6.05
C GLY A 22 -25.42 -19.20 6.31
N VAL A 23 -25.14 -18.11 5.60
CA VAL A 23 -25.90 -16.86 5.65
C VAL A 23 -26.31 -16.46 4.24
N GLN A 24 -27.62 -16.27 4.03
CA GLN A 24 -28.17 -15.72 2.78
C GLN A 24 -27.56 -14.36 2.46
N HIS A 25 -27.30 -14.10 1.18
CA HIS A 25 -26.53 -12.92 0.76
C HIS A 25 -27.15 -11.60 1.24
N GLU A 26 -28.47 -11.52 1.21
CA GLU A 26 -29.29 -10.35 1.49
C GLU A 26 -29.09 -9.84 2.92
N ILE A 27 -28.88 -10.74 3.88
CA ILE A 27 -28.76 -10.40 5.31
C ILE A 27 -27.30 -10.39 5.81
N ARG A 28 -26.31 -10.70 4.96
CA ARG A 28 -24.91 -10.78 5.38
C ARG A 28 -24.41 -9.46 5.98
N LYS A 29 -24.83 -8.34 5.42
CA LYS A 29 -24.44 -7.00 5.90
C LYS A 29 -24.84 -6.77 7.34
N ASP A 30 -25.96 -7.35 7.77
CA ASP A 30 -26.49 -7.19 9.11
C ASP A 30 -25.91 -8.22 10.09
N VAL A 31 -25.68 -9.44 9.61
CA VAL A 31 -25.22 -10.56 10.46
C VAL A 31 -23.70 -10.59 10.63
N TRP A 32 -22.92 -10.30 9.58
CA TRP A 32 -21.45 -10.38 9.63
C TRP A 32 -20.80 -9.52 10.71
N PRO A 33 -21.26 -8.27 10.96
CA PRO A 33 -20.70 -7.49 12.06
C PRO A 33 -20.76 -8.19 13.42
N PHE A 34 -21.79 -9.01 13.69
CA PHE A 34 -21.85 -9.80 14.92
C PHE A 34 -20.87 -10.99 14.87
N LEU A 35 -20.80 -11.70 13.75
CA LEU A 35 -19.90 -12.85 13.58
C LEU A 35 -18.42 -12.47 13.62
N LEU A 36 -18.08 -11.26 13.16
CA LEU A 36 -16.72 -10.72 13.17
C LEU A 36 -16.36 -10.04 14.50
N GLY A 37 -17.27 -10.02 15.47
CA GLY A 37 -17.06 -9.38 16.77
C GLY A 37 -17.04 -7.85 16.72
N HIS A 38 -17.51 -7.23 15.63
CA HIS A 38 -17.69 -5.79 15.53
C HIS A 38 -18.82 -5.32 16.44
N TYR A 39 -19.91 -6.10 16.51
CA TYR A 39 -21.00 -5.90 17.45
C TYR A 39 -21.06 -7.06 18.45
N LYS A 40 -21.51 -6.76 19.67
CA LYS A 40 -21.79 -7.78 20.69
C LYS A 40 -23.29 -8.05 20.75
N PHE A 41 -23.66 -9.30 20.98
CA PHE A 41 -25.06 -9.67 21.16
C PHE A 41 -25.66 -8.95 22.38
N GLY A 42 -26.82 -8.34 22.17
CA GLY A 42 -27.51 -7.55 23.20
C GLY A 42 -27.09 -6.09 23.29
N MET A 43 -26.19 -5.61 22.41
CA MET A 43 -26.00 -4.18 22.20
C MET A 43 -27.29 -3.54 21.67
N SER A 44 -27.58 -2.34 22.15
CA SER A 44 -28.62 -1.49 21.59
C SER A 44 -28.17 -0.84 20.28
N LYS A 45 -29.13 -0.42 19.46
CA LYS A 45 -28.84 0.29 18.20
C LYS A 45 -27.97 1.53 18.42
N LYS A 46 -28.15 2.25 19.53
CA LYS A 46 -27.33 3.42 19.88
C LYS A 46 -25.88 3.06 20.16
N GLU A 47 -25.63 1.95 20.85
CA GLU A 47 -24.26 1.47 21.10
C GLU A 47 -23.59 1.00 19.81
N MET A 48 -24.35 0.34 18.92
CA MET A 48 -23.86 -0.03 17.59
C MET A 48 -23.41 1.21 16.78
N GLU A 49 -24.22 2.26 16.75
CA GLU A 49 -23.88 3.52 16.06
C GLU A 49 -22.63 4.19 16.66
N GLN A 50 -22.42 4.09 17.97
CA GLN A 50 -21.19 4.60 18.61
C GLN A 50 -19.96 3.81 18.19
N VAL A 51 -20.05 2.48 18.14
CA VAL A 51 -18.96 1.61 17.65
C VAL A 51 -18.64 1.93 16.20
N ASP A 52 -19.67 2.05 15.35
CA ASP A 52 -19.52 2.40 13.93
C ASP A 52 -18.79 3.73 13.76
N SER A 53 -19.20 4.76 14.52
CA SER A 53 -18.59 6.09 14.47
C SER A 53 -17.13 6.05 14.90
N ALA A 54 -16.81 5.32 15.98
CA ALA A 54 -15.44 5.18 16.48
C ALA A 54 -14.53 4.46 15.46
N VAL A 55 -15.03 3.37 14.86
CA VAL A 55 -14.29 2.60 13.86
C VAL A 55 -14.10 3.42 12.57
N ALA A 56 -15.14 4.12 12.12
CA ALA A 56 -15.05 5.01 10.97
C ALA A 56 -14.05 6.15 11.18
N ALA A 57 -14.01 6.76 12.37
CA ALA A 57 -13.05 7.79 12.72
C ALA A 57 -11.61 7.24 12.71
N ARG A 58 -11.39 6.05 13.28
CA ARG A 58 -10.08 5.38 13.25
C ARG A 58 -9.65 5.05 11.82
N TYR A 59 -10.54 4.52 11.00
CA TYR A 59 -10.28 4.24 9.60
C TYR A 59 -9.86 5.51 8.84
N LYS A 60 -10.63 6.60 8.98
CA LYS A 60 -10.31 7.88 8.33
C LYS A 60 -8.94 8.41 8.75
N ARG A 61 -8.58 8.28 10.03
CA ARG A 61 -7.27 8.69 10.54
C ARG A 61 -6.13 7.91 9.88
N VAL A 62 -6.19 6.58 9.94
CA VAL A 62 -5.15 5.71 9.35
C VAL A 62 -5.04 5.94 7.84
N LEU A 63 -6.17 6.11 7.16
CA LEU A 63 -6.19 6.43 5.73
C LEU A 63 -5.52 7.77 5.43
N ALA A 64 -5.74 8.79 6.26
CA ALA A 64 -5.11 10.10 6.10
C ALA A 64 -3.61 10.04 6.35
N GLU A 65 -3.17 9.31 7.38
CA GLU A 65 -1.74 9.06 7.65
C GLU A 65 -1.06 8.36 6.46
N TRP A 66 -1.68 7.31 5.93
CA TRP A 66 -1.14 6.62 4.75
C TRP A 66 -1.03 7.52 3.53
N LYS A 67 -2.07 8.32 3.25
CA LYS A 67 -2.05 9.30 2.16
C LYS A 67 -0.98 10.38 2.35
N ALA A 68 -0.76 10.83 3.58
CA ALA A 68 0.31 11.79 3.88
C ALA A 68 1.70 11.19 3.61
N CYS A 69 1.92 9.93 4.00
CA CYS A 69 3.14 9.19 3.67
C CYS A 69 3.34 9.05 2.15
N GLU A 70 2.28 8.71 1.40
CA GLU A 70 2.32 8.59 -0.06
C GLU A 70 2.76 9.91 -0.73
N VAL A 71 2.25 11.05 -0.26
CA VAL A 71 2.65 12.39 -0.75
C VAL A 71 4.11 12.68 -0.43
N ALA A 72 4.56 12.40 0.80
CA ALA A 72 5.94 12.63 1.21
C ALA A 72 6.93 11.79 0.38
N VAL A 73 6.60 10.52 0.12
CA VAL A 73 7.40 9.65 -0.73
C VAL A 73 7.47 10.19 -2.16
N ARG A 74 6.35 10.55 -2.78
CA ARG A 74 6.34 11.14 -4.13
C ARG A 74 7.10 12.45 -4.24
N GLN A 75 7.08 13.28 -3.19
CA GLN A 75 7.86 14.52 -3.15
C GLN A 75 9.36 14.19 -3.09
N ARG A 76 9.76 13.28 -2.19
CA ARG A 76 11.15 12.82 -2.10
C ARG A 76 11.64 12.20 -3.41
N GLU A 77 10.82 11.41 -4.08
CA GLU A 77 11.16 10.85 -5.40
C GLU A 77 11.38 11.97 -6.41
N ARG A 78 10.51 12.98 -6.49
CA ARG A 78 10.71 14.13 -7.38
C ARG A 78 11.98 14.93 -7.07
N ASP A 79 12.30 15.15 -5.80
CA ASP A 79 13.47 15.92 -5.39
C ASP A 79 14.78 15.12 -5.52
N ALA A 80 14.70 13.78 -5.40
CA ALA A 80 15.84 12.88 -5.54
C ALA A 80 16.16 12.51 -6.98
N GLN A 81 15.27 12.78 -7.95
CA GLN A 81 15.57 12.70 -9.39
C GLN A 81 16.53 13.85 -9.74
N PRO A 82 17.84 13.62 -9.85
CA PRO A 82 18.81 14.69 -9.95
C PRO A 82 18.82 15.22 -11.38
N ALA A 83 18.52 16.51 -11.56
CA ALA A 83 19.16 17.42 -12.53
C ALA A 83 19.47 16.89 -13.96
N THR A 84 18.70 15.93 -14.50
CA THR A 84 18.80 15.49 -15.90
C THR A 84 18.22 16.52 -16.87
N LEU A 85 17.59 17.59 -16.36
CA LEU A 85 17.18 18.73 -17.15
C LEU A 85 18.23 19.85 -17.22
N THR A 86 19.13 19.97 -16.23
CA THR A 86 20.06 21.13 -16.13
C THR A 86 21.48 20.86 -16.62
N LYS A 87 21.81 19.64 -17.07
CA LYS A 87 23.09 19.33 -17.74
C LYS A 87 23.00 19.32 -19.28
N PHE A 88 22.20 20.20 -19.88
CA PHE A 88 22.33 20.52 -21.32
C PHE A 88 22.64 21.99 -21.62
N SER A 89 22.94 22.82 -20.62
CA SER A 89 23.45 24.18 -20.87
C SER A 89 24.96 24.26 -20.68
N SER A 90 25.70 23.56 -21.55
CA SER A 90 27.11 23.83 -21.88
C SER A 90 27.46 23.13 -23.19
N GLY A 91 27.27 23.87 -24.29
CA GLY A 91 27.99 23.81 -25.56
C GLY A 91 28.20 22.47 -26.27
N SER A 92 27.47 22.22 -27.36
CA SER A 92 28.04 21.99 -28.70
C SER A 92 26.94 21.56 -29.69
N SER A 93 27.04 22.07 -30.91
CA SER A 93 26.17 21.76 -32.05
C SER A 93 26.49 20.37 -32.62
N ILE A 94 25.69 19.36 -32.28
CA ILE A 94 25.47 18.08 -32.99
C ILE A 94 24.54 17.28 -32.06
N ASP A 95 23.31 16.92 -32.39
CA ASP A 95 22.90 16.12 -33.53
C ASP A 95 21.36 16.11 -33.54
N SER A 96 20.75 16.70 -34.57
CA SER A 96 19.29 16.65 -34.75
C SER A 96 18.79 15.26 -35.14
N HIS A 97 19.69 14.29 -35.32
CA HIS A 97 19.36 12.92 -35.71
C HIS A 97 19.10 11.97 -34.52
N VAL A 98 19.68 12.20 -33.35
CA VAL A 98 19.50 11.31 -32.18
C VAL A 98 18.12 11.49 -31.52
N GLN A 99 17.48 12.65 -31.63
CA GLN A 99 16.18 12.91 -30.98
C GLN A 99 15.04 12.03 -31.52
N ARG A 100 15.19 11.44 -32.71
CA ARG A 100 14.13 10.64 -33.35
C ARG A 100 14.17 9.16 -32.98
N LEU A 101 15.27 8.67 -32.40
CA LEU A 101 15.48 7.25 -32.11
C LEU A 101 15.14 6.85 -30.67
N ILE A 102 14.98 7.81 -29.75
CA ILE A 102 14.75 7.50 -28.34
C ILE A 102 13.28 7.80 -27.98
N HIS A 103 12.47 6.76 -27.78
CA HIS A 103 11.13 6.75 -27.14
C HIS A 103 9.87 6.89 -28.02
N ARG A 104 9.87 6.45 -29.30
CA ARG A 104 8.58 6.34 -30.01
C ARG A 104 7.73 5.13 -29.63
N ASP A 105 8.23 4.07 -28.97
CA ASP A 105 7.39 2.89 -28.71
C ASP A 105 7.66 2.23 -27.33
N SER A 106 6.72 2.41 -26.39
CA SER A 106 6.24 1.41 -25.39
C SER A 106 7.19 0.86 -24.30
N THR A 107 6.83 0.46 -23.08
CA THR A 107 5.70 0.62 -22.13
C THR A 107 6.19 -0.08 -20.84
N ILE A 108 6.13 0.56 -19.67
CA ILE A 108 6.58 0.05 -18.34
C ILE A 108 8.12 -0.04 -18.16
N SER A 109 8.68 0.90 -17.38
CA SER A 109 10.07 0.85 -16.89
C SER A 109 10.07 0.17 -15.53
N ASN A 110 10.88 -0.90 -15.37
CA ASN A 110 10.99 -1.66 -14.13
C ASN A 110 12.37 -1.44 -13.49
N ASP A 111 12.70 -0.18 -13.20
CA ASP A 111 14.00 0.21 -12.61
C ASP A 111 14.01 0.04 -11.08
N VAL A 112 13.62 -1.14 -10.59
CA VAL A 112 13.73 -1.52 -9.17
C VAL A 112 15.00 -2.35 -8.89
N PHE A 113 15.68 -2.81 -9.93
CA PHE A 113 16.92 -3.57 -9.79
C PHE A 113 18.10 -2.78 -10.34
N LEU A 114 18.93 -2.25 -9.44
CA LEU A 114 20.28 -1.82 -9.77
C LEU A 114 21.02 -3.05 -10.31
N SER A 115 21.34 -3.05 -11.61
CA SER A 115 22.20 -4.05 -12.24
C SER A 115 23.53 -4.08 -11.48
N VAL A 116 23.87 -5.23 -10.90
CA VAL A 116 25.10 -5.47 -10.12
C VAL A 116 26.38 -5.42 -10.99
N ASP A 117 26.26 -5.10 -12.28
CA ASP A 117 27.37 -5.01 -13.24
C ASP A 117 28.09 -3.65 -13.27
N ASP A 118 27.66 -2.64 -12.51
CA ASP A 118 28.32 -1.30 -12.46
C ASP A 118 29.41 -1.21 -11.36
N LEU A 119 30.04 -2.34 -11.04
CA LEU A 119 31.26 -2.37 -10.21
C LEU A 119 32.46 -2.57 -11.14
N GLU A 120 32.93 -1.47 -11.72
CA GLU A 120 34.21 -1.45 -12.43
C GLU A 120 35.33 -1.84 -11.45
N PRO A 121 36.11 -2.91 -11.70
CA PRO A 121 37.18 -3.31 -10.80
C PRO A 121 38.32 -2.27 -10.80
N PRO A 122 38.98 -2.04 -9.66
CA PRO A 122 40.01 -1.02 -9.54
C PRO A 122 41.19 -1.29 -10.49
N LYS A 123 41.51 -0.28 -11.30
CA LYS A 123 42.63 -0.29 -12.25
C LYS A 123 43.96 -0.50 -11.51
N PRO A 124 44.82 -1.44 -11.94
CA PRO A 124 46.11 -1.69 -11.28
C PRO A 124 47.05 -0.49 -11.43
N PRO A 125 47.93 -0.24 -10.44
CA PRO A 125 48.88 0.88 -10.47
C PRO A 125 49.87 0.69 -11.63
N GLY A 126 50.13 1.79 -12.34
CA GLY A 126 50.93 1.84 -13.55
C GLY A 126 52.34 1.25 -13.38
N THR A 127 52.78 0.54 -14.40
CA THR A 127 54.18 0.21 -14.62
C THR A 127 54.96 1.49 -14.87
N GLU A 128 55.85 1.82 -13.94
CA GLU A 128 56.91 2.79 -14.14
C GLU A 128 57.93 2.17 -15.12
N ASP A 129 58.05 2.73 -16.33
CA ASP A 129 59.13 2.40 -17.25
C ASP A 129 60.42 3.12 -16.80
N PRO A 130 61.56 2.42 -16.64
CA PRO A 130 62.83 3.07 -16.38
C PRO A 130 63.59 3.39 -17.69
N ARG A 131 63.98 4.67 -17.78
CA ARG A 131 64.97 5.31 -18.69
C ARG A 131 64.50 5.80 -20.06
#